data_AF-A0A212C2T3-F1
#
_entry.id   AF-A0A212C2T3-F1
#
_cell.length_a   1.000
_cell.length_b   1.000
_cell.length_c   1.000
_cell.angle_alpha   90.00
_cell.angle_beta   90.00
_cell.angle_gamma   90.00
#
_symmetry.space_group_name_H-M   'P 1'
#
loop_
_entity.id
_entity.type
_entity.pdbx_description
1 polymer ?
#
loop_
_entity_poly.entity_id
_entity_poly.type
_entity_poly.pdbx_seq_one_letter_code
_entity_poly.pdbx_strand_id
1 'polypeptide(L)'
;MAGIQNFFQPGSDNLLYILKKKWWKYILLGLADVEANYLIVRAYQYTTLTSVQLLDCFGIPVLMALSWFILYARYRVIHFIAVAVCLLGVGTMVGADILAGREDNAESFSGALHYGIHYHLPICNNVLIGDILVLLGASLYAVSNVCEEYIVKKLSRQEFLGMVGLFGTIISGIQLAEALKVKLIVEYKDIASIHWDWKIALLFVAFALCMFCLYSFMPLVIKVTSATSVNLGILTADLYSLFFGLFLFGYKFSGLYILSFTVIMVGFILYCSTPTRTAEPAESSVPPVTSIGIDNLGLKLEESLQETHSAVL
;
A
#
# COMPACT_ATOMS: atom_id res chain seq x y z
N MET A 1 -15.17 -9.48 -28.60
CA MET A 1 -16.24 -8.45 -28.45
C MET A 1 -17.34 -8.81 -27.44
N ALA A 2 -17.11 -9.76 -26.52
CA ALA A 2 -18.11 -10.18 -25.52
C ALA A 2 -17.95 -9.53 -24.12
N GLY A 3 -17.10 -8.51 -23.98
CA GLY A 3 -16.73 -7.93 -22.67
C GLY A 3 -17.50 -6.67 -22.25
N ILE A 4 -18.31 -6.09 -23.14
CA ILE A 4 -18.95 -4.77 -22.90
C ILE A 4 -20.45 -4.90 -22.55
N GLN A 5 -21.06 -6.07 -22.77
CA GLN A 5 -22.49 -6.28 -22.56
C GLN A 5 -22.93 -6.48 -21.10
N ASN A 6 -21.99 -6.63 -20.15
CA ASN A 6 -22.35 -6.77 -18.73
C ASN A 6 -22.51 -5.45 -17.97
N PHE A 7 -22.43 -4.30 -18.64
CA PHE A 7 -22.55 -2.99 -17.97
C PHE A 7 -24.01 -2.54 -17.74
N PHE A 8 -24.99 -3.22 -18.35
CA PHE A 8 -26.41 -2.81 -18.36
C PHE A 8 -27.38 -3.99 -18.17
N GLN A 9 -27.13 -4.88 -17.22
CA GLN A 9 -28.19 -5.78 -16.75
C GLN A 9 -28.93 -5.11 -15.58
N PRO A 10 -30.27 -4.97 -15.61
CA PRO A 10 -31.04 -4.40 -14.51
C PRO A 10 -31.15 -5.41 -13.36
N GLY A 11 -30.03 -5.60 -12.64
CA GLY A 11 -29.96 -6.24 -11.34
C GLY A 11 -29.53 -5.22 -10.28
N SER A 12 -29.77 -5.54 -9.02
CA SER A 12 -29.30 -4.82 -7.82
C SER A 12 -27.77 -4.61 -7.75
N ASP A 13 -27.04 -5.20 -8.70
CA ASP A 13 -25.58 -5.20 -8.82
C ASP A 13 -25.05 -4.13 -9.82
N ASN A 14 -25.92 -3.24 -10.29
CA ASN A 14 -25.51 -2.16 -11.20
C ASN A 14 -24.56 -1.18 -10.51
N LEU A 15 -23.36 -1.01 -11.09
CA LEU A 15 -22.34 -0.04 -10.67
C LEU A 15 -22.94 1.36 -10.48
N LEU A 16 -23.89 1.76 -11.36
CA LEU A 16 -24.61 3.03 -11.30
C LEU A 16 -25.52 3.17 -10.06
N TYR A 17 -26.15 2.08 -9.61
CA TYR A 17 -26.97 2.10 -8.39
C TYR A 17 -26.09 2.26 -7.14
N ILE A 18 -24.95 1.57 -7.12
CA ILE A 18 -23.95 1.68 -6.06
C ILE A 18 -23.34 3.09 -6.02
N LEU A 19 -23.01 3.65 -7.19
CA LEU A 19 -22.57 5.02 -7.34
C LEU A 19 -23.57 5.98 -6.69
N LYS A 20 -24.86 5.86 -7.02
CA LYS A 20 -25.89 6.77 -6.48
C LYS A 20 -26.05 6.70 -4.96
N LYS A 21 -25.81 5.54 -4.33
CA LYS A 21 -26.07 5.31 -2.90
C LYS A 21 -24.83 5.46 -2.00
N LYS A 22 -23.62 5.16 -2.52
CA LYS A 22 -22.38 5.08 -1.72
C LYS A 22 -21.20 5.86 -2.32
N TRP A 23 -21.40 6.68 -3.35
CA TRP A 23 -20.33 7.45 -4.03
C TRP A 23 -19.37 8.16 -3.08
N TRP A 24 -19.87 8.79 -2.01
CA TRP A 24 -19.04 9.56 -1.08
C TRP A 24 -17.96 8.71 -0.39
N LYS A 25 -18.23 7.42 -0.16
CA LYS A 25 -17.26 6.48 0.43
C LYS A 25 -16.13 6.15 -0.55
N TYR A 26 -16.48 5.95 -1.82
CA TYR A 26 -15.51 5.67 -2.88
C TYR A 26 -14.68 6.91 -3.26
N ILE A 27 -15.25 8.12 -3.14
CA ILE A 27 -14.48 9.36 -3.26
C ILE A 27 -13.44 9.46 -2.15
N LEU A 28 -13.83 9.23 -0.89
CA LEU A 28 -12.89 9.31 0.23
C LEU A 28 -11.77 8.26 0.08
N LEU A 29 -12.12 7.06 -0.37
CA LEU A 29 -11.16 6.00 -0.69
C LEU A 29 -10.19 6.41 -1.81
N GLY A 30 -10.72 6.90 -2.94
CA GLY A 30 -9.90 7.38 -4.05
C GLY A 30 -9.02 8.56 -3.65
N LEU A 31 -9.50 9.44 -2.77
CA LEU A 31 -8.72 10.55 -2.22
C LEU A 31 -7.57 10.04 -1.36
N ALA A 32 -7.85 9.13 -0.42
CA ALA A 32 -6.82 8.55 0.43
C ALA A 32 -5.74 7.84 -0.41
N ASP A 33 -6.14 7.09 -1.43
CA ASP A 33 -5.21 6.38 -2.32
C ASP A 33 -4.33 7.34 -3.14
N VAL A 34 -4.94 8.34 -3.79
CA VAL A 34 -4.21 9.32 -4.62
C VAL A 34 -3.29 10.19 -3.75
N GLU A 35 -3.76 10.64 -2.59
CA GLU A 35 -2.94 11.42 -1.65
C GLU A 35 -1.78 10.58 -1.10
N ALA A 36 -1.98 9.30 -0.77
CA ALA A 36 -0.89 8.43 -0.34
C ALA A 36 0.23 8.35 -1.39
N ASN A 37 -0.13 8.10 -2.66
CA ASN A 37 0.82 8.07 -3.77
C ASN A 37 1.52 9.43 -3.94
N TYR A 38 0.78 10.53 -3.89
CA TYR A 38 1.34 11.87 -4.04
C TYR A 38 2.34 12.19 -2.91
N LEU A 39 1.98 11.91 -1.65
CA LEU A 39 2.83 12.18 -0.49
C LEU A 39 4.13 11.37 -0.53
N ILE A 40 4.08 10.09 -0.93
CA ILE A 40 5.27 9.25 -1.04
C ILE A 40 6.17 9.68 -2.19
N VAL A 41 5.60 9.96 -3.36
CA VAL A 41 6.37 10.49 -4.50
C VAL A 41 6.99 11.83 -4.16
N ARG A 42 6.27 12.70 -3.44
CA ARG A 42 6.80 13.96 -2.94
C ARG A 42 7.91 13.74 -1.93
N ALA A 43 7.78 12.79 -1.01
CA ALA A 43 8.78 12.49 0.01
C ALA A 43 10.14 12.09 -0.59
N TYR A 44 10.18 11.39 -1.73
CA TYR A 44 11.43 11.07 -2.43
C TYR A 44 12.26 12.29 -2.86
N GLN A 45 11.67 13.49 -2.91
CA GLN A 45 12.39 14.73 -3.18
C GLN A 45 13.09 15.31 -1.94
N TYR A 46 12.68 14.86 -0.75
CA TYR A 46 13.04 15.45 0.53
C TYR A 46 13.86 14.50 1.40
N THR A 47 13.61 13.18 1.32
CA THR A 47 14.31 12.14 2.09
C THR A 47 14.85 11.02 1.19
N THR A 48 15.68 10.15 1.75
CA THR A 48 16.33 9.07 1.00
C THR A 48 15.38 7.88 0.76
N LEU A 49 15.61 7.11 -0.31
CA LEU A 49 14.85 5.88 -0.58
C LEU A 49 14.80 4.95 0.64
N THR A 50 15.93 4.80 1.33
CA THR A 50 16.04 3.93 2.51
C THR A 50 15.25 4.48 3.70
N SER A 51 15.22 5.81 3.91
CA SER A 51 14.37 6.41 4.94
C SER A 51 12.88 6.16 4.63
N VAL A 52 12.46 6.35 3.37
CA VAL A 52 11.07 6.07 2.96
C VAL A 52 10.67 4.63 3.26
N GLN A 53 11.52 3.67 2.90
CA GLN A 53 11.27 2.23 3.13
C GLN A 53 11.16 1.86 4.61
N LEU A 54 12.05 2.41 5.43
CA LEU A 54 12.02 2.17 6.88
C LEU A 54 10.80 2.80 7.55
N LEU A 55 10.39 3.99 7.10
CA LEU A 55 9.20 4.67 7.59
C LEU A 55 7.92 4.02 7.11
N ASP A 56 7.87 3.46 5.91
CA ASP A 56 6.66 2.77 5.42
C ASP A 56 6.28 1.57 6.30
N CYS A 57 7.25 0.99 7.01
CA CYS A 57 7.00 -0.03 8.04
C CYS A 57 6.06 0.45 9.16
N PHE A 58 5.95 1.78 9.40
CA PHE A 58 4.96 2.37 10.31
C PHE A 58 3.52 2.10 9.86
N GLY A 59 3.31 1.88 8.57
CA GLY A 59 2.02 1.47 8.01
C GLY A 59 1.49 0.19 8.66
N ILE A 60 2.35 -0.73 9.15
CA ILE A 60 1.91 -1.97 9.80
C ILE A 60 1.10 -1.70 11.08
N PRO A 61 1.58 -0.94 12.08
CA PRO A 61 0.78 -0.56 13.24
C PRO A 61 -0.58 0.07 12.87
N VAL A 62 -0.58 1.00 11.92
CA VAL A 62 -1.80 1.71 11.48
C VAL A 62 -2.77 0.74 10.84
N LEU A 63 -2.28 -0.12 9.95
CA LEU A 63 -3.03 -1.17 9.30
C LEU A 63 -3.60 -2.15 10.33
N MET A 64 -2.81 -2.57 11.31
CA MET A 64 -3.24 -3.46 12.39
C MET A 64 -4.39 -2.86 13.21
N ALA A 65 -4.27 -1.58 13.59
CA ALA A 65 -5.31 -0.87 14.29
C ALA A 65 -6.59 -0.77 13.44
N LEU A 66 -6.47 -0.36 12.18
CA LEU A 66 -7.60 -0.22 11.26
C LEU A 66 -8.27 -1.56 10.94
N SER A 67 -7.49 -2.63 10.72
CA SER A 67 -8.02 -3.98 10.52
C SER A 67 -8.71 -4.52 11.77
N TRP A 68 -8.28 -4.13 12.97
CA TRP A 68 -9.01 -4.46 14.20
C TRP A 68 -10.36 -3.72 14.26
N PHE A 69 -10.40 -2.42 13.94
CA PHE A 69 -11.63 -1.62 13.99
C PHE A 69 -12.63 -1.93 12.87
N ILE A 70 -12.16 -2.14 11.64
CA ILE A 70 -13.00 -2.26 10.43
C ILE A 70 -13.32 -3.73 10.12
N LEU A 71 -12.32 -4.62 10.22
CA LEU A 71 -12.43 -6.03 9.84
C LEU A 71 -12.58 -6.96 11.06
N TYR A 72 -12.54 -6.44 12.29
CA TYR A 72 -12.59 -7.21 13.54
C TYR A 72 -11.52 -8.30 13.64
N ALA A 73 -10.33 -8.05 13.08
CA ALA A 73 -9.20 -8.98 13.12
C ALA A 73 -8.73 -9.25 14.57
N ARG A 74 -8.33 -10.48 14.89
CA ARG A 74 -7.85 -10.86 16.23
C ARG A 74 -6.34 -10.97 16.26
N TYR A 75 -5.70 -10.02 16.95
CA TYR A 75 -4.25 -9.99 17.16
C TYR A 75 -3.87 -10.59 18.51
N ARG A 76 -2.79 -11.38 18.52
CA ARG A 76 -2.13 -11.89 19.71
C ARG A 76 -1.16 -10.86 20.30
N VAL A 77 -0.80 -11.04 21.57
CA VAL A 77 0.13 -10.17 22.33
C VAL A 77 1.47 -9.96 21.60
N ILE A 78 1.96 -11.00 20.91
CA ILE A 78 3.21 -10.92 20.12
C ILE A 78 3.17 -9.83 19.05
N HIS A 79 2.03 -9.55 18.42
CA HIS A 79 1.93 -8.49 17.42
C HIS A 79 2.01 -7.09 18.06
N PHE A 80 1.49 -6.92 19.27
CA PHE A 80 1.63 -5.67 20.02
C PHE A 80 3.09 -5.44 20.44
N ILE A 81 3.81 -6.49 20.84
CA ILE A 81 5.25 -6.42 21.12
C ILE A 81 6.02 -6.06 19.84
N ALA A 82 5.73 -6.72 18.72
CA ALA A 82 6.33 -6.45 17.43
C ALA A 82 6.13 -4.99 17.00
N VAL A 83 4.90 -4.46 17.14
CA VAL A 83 4.58 -3.06 16.86
C VAL A 83 5.39 -2.12 17.76
N ALA A 84 5.50 -2.38 19.05
CA ALA A 84 6.31 -1.55 19.95
C ALA A 84 7.77 -1.51 19.52
N VAL A 85 8.35 -2.65 19.11
CA VAL A 85 9.72 -2.73 18.61
C VAL A 85 9.88 -1.94 17.30
N CYS A 86 8.95 -2.08 16.35
CA CYS A 86 8.98 -1.30 15.10
C CYS A 86 8.89 0.21 15.36
N LEU A 87 8.00 0.65 16.26
CA LEU A 87 7.84 2.06 16.61
C LEU A 87 9.10 2.64 17.26
N LEU A 88 9.83 1.86 18.06
CA LEU A 88 11.13 2.27 18.59
C LEU A 88 12.15 2.51 17.47
N GLY A 89 12.22 1.59 16.49
CA GLY A 89 13.14 1.74 15.35
C GLY A 89 12.79 2.92 14.43
N VAL A 90 11.51 3.21 14.21
CA VAL A 90 11.05 4.42 13.52
C VAL A 90 11.46 5.67 14.30
N GLY A 91 11.24 5.67 15.62
CA GLY A 91 11.62 6.78 16.49
C GLY A 91 13.12 7.06 16.52
N THR A 92 13.97 6.02 16.51
CA THR A 92 15.42 6.20 16.44
C THR A 92 15.87 6.79 15.11
N MET A 93 15.21 6.42 14.00
CA MET A 93 15.54 6.94 12.69
C MET A 93 15.19 8.42 12.56
N VAL A 94 13.94 8.79 12.88
CA VAL A 94 13.50 10.20 12.91
C VAL A 94 14.35 11.02 13.89
N GLY A 95 14.72 10.44 15.04
CA GLY A 95 15.63 11.07 16.00
C GLY A 95 17.03 11.32 15.42
N ALA A 96 17.54 10.40 14.61
CA ALA A 96 18.81 10.57 13.91
C ALA A 96 18.75 11.71 12.88
N ASP A 97 17.64 11.82 12.14
CA ASP A 97 17.45 12.89 11.15
C ASP A 97 17.32 14.27 11.80
N ILE A 98 16.68 14.35 12.97
CA ILE A 98 16.62 15.58 13.77
C ILE A 98 18.01 15.95 14.31
N LEU A 99 18.79 14.96 14.76
CA LEU A 99 20.13 15.21 15.30
C LEU A 99 21.10 15.66 14.20
N ALA A 100 21.13 14.96 13.07
CA ALA A 100 21.92 15.34 11.90
C ALA A 100 21.53 16.75 11.41
N GLY A 101 20.22 17.03 11.33
CA GLY A 101 19.73 18.36 10.99
C GLY A 101 20.12 19.44 12.00
N ARG A 102 20.35 19.12 13.28
CA ARG A 102 20.84 20.09 14.27
C ARG A 102 22.33 20.40 14.12
N GLU A 103 23.14 19.41 13.75
CA GLU A 103 24.57 19.60 13.48
C GLU A 103 24.78 20.51 12.26
N ASP A 104 24.05 20.26 11.16
CA ASP A 104 24.08 21.11 9.95
C ASP A 104 23.63 22.57 10.23
N ASN A 105 22.63 22.74 11.08
CA ASN A 105 22.11 24.05 11.47
C ASN A 105 23.04 24.79 12.46
N ALA A 106 23.76 24.08 13.34
CA ALA A 106 24.70 24.68 14.27
C ALA A 106 25.94 25.24 13.54
N GLU A 107 26.43 24.56 12.50
CA GLU A 107 27.48 25.09 11.63
C GLU A 107 26.99 26.31 10.83
N SER A 108 25.75 26.27 10.33
CA SER A 108 25.14 27.40 9.61
C SER A 108 24.84 28.61 10.52
N PHE A 109 24.49 28.39 11.79
CA PHE A 109 24.23 29.46 12.76
C PHE A 109 25.51 30.17 13.22
N SER A 110 26.67 29.51 13.19
CA SER A 110 27.97 30.19 13.38
C SER A 110 28.32 31.16 12.24
N GLY A 111 27.64 31.08 11.09
CA GLY A 111 27.76 32.01 9.97
C GLY A 111 26.64 33.07 9.88
N ALA A 112 25.57 32.94 10.66
CA ALA A 112 24.35 33.74 10.53
C ALA A 112 24.21 34.88 11.57
N LEU A 113 25.30 35.60 11.87
CA LEU A 113 25.24 36.90 12.57
C LEU A 113 24.82 38.05 11.62
N HIS A 114 24.09 37.76 10.54
CA HIS A 114 23.48 38.80 9.73
C HIS A 114 22.21 38.28 9.09
N TYR A 115 21.14 39.04 9.34
CA TYR A 115 19.86 39.04 8.63
C TYR A 115 18.68 38.34 9.32
N GLY A 116 17.97 39.14 10.12
CA GLY A 116 16.59 39.47 9.79
C GLY A 116 15.52 38.47 10.24
N ILE A 117 14.85 38.84 11.33
CA ILE A 117 13.60 38.25 11.81
C ILE A 117 12.56 38.19 10.68
N HIS A 118 12.19 36.97 10.28
CA HIS A 118 10.92 36.72 9.61
C HIS A 118 10.18 35.62 10.37
N TYR A 119 8.97 35.95 10.83
CA TYR A 119 8.03 34.99 11.41
C TYR A 119 7.60 34.01 10.32
N HIS A 120 8.36 32.93 10.18
CA HIS A 120 7.92 31.72 9.51
C HIS A 120 8.38 30.56 10.39
N LEU A 121 7.39 29.80 10.87
CA LEU A 121 7.50 28.54 11.60
C LEU A 121 8.83 27.82 11.28
N PRO A 122 9.65 27.38 12.26
CA PRO A 122 10.97 26.82 12.00
C PRO A 122 10.78 25.62 11.07
N ILE A 123 11.09 25.81 9.79
CA ILE A 123 10.96 24.75 8.80
C ILE A 123 12.08 23.80 9.14
N CYS A 124 11.70 22.69 9.77
CA CYS A 124 12.57 21.58 10.05
C CYS A 124 13.34 21.20 8.78
N ASN A 125 14.57 20.69 8.95
CA ASN A 125 15.41 20.14 7.89
C ASN A 125 14.60 19.46 6.77
N ASN A 126 14.98 19.67 5.51
CA ASN A 126 14.28 19.11 4.34
C ASN A 126 14.07 17.59 4.47
N VAL A 127 14.96 16.87 5.16
CA VAL A 127 14.80 15.44 5.43
C VAL A 127 13.58 15.15 6.32
N LEU A 128 13.39 15.90 7.41
CA LEU A 128 12.28 15.67 8.35
C LEU A 128 10.91 15.90 7.73
N ILE A 129 10.79 16.89 6.82
CA ILE A 129 9.53 17.07 6.09
C ILE A 129 9.25 15.87 5.18
N GLY A 130 10.29 15.29 4.58
CA GLY A 130 10.21 14.01 3.88
C GLY A 130 9.69 12.90 4.78
N ASP A 131 10.26 12.75 5.98
CA ASP A 131 9.88 11.67 6.89
C ASP A 131 8.42 11.78 7.35
N ILE A 132 7.94 12.99 7.66
CA ILE A 132 6.54 13.24 8.01
C ILE A 132 5.61 12.91 6.84
N LEU A 133 6.00 13.29 5.61
CA LEU A 133 5.23 12.95 4.40
C LEU A 133 5.12 11.43 4.23
N VAL A 134 6.19 10.68 4.51
CA VAL A 134 6.14 9.20 4.45
C VAL A 134 5.20 8.63 5.50
N LEU A 135 5.28 9.09 6.76
CA LEU A 135 4.40 8.60 7.82
C LEU A 135 2.92 8.87 7.50
N LEU A 136 2.60 10.03 6.94
CA LEU A 136 1.25 10.36 6.46
C LEU A 136 0.84 9.48 5.27
N GLY A 137 1.73 9.31 4.29
CA GLY A 137 1.50 8.46 3.11
C GLY A 137 1.25 7.00 3.50
N ALA A 138 2.09 6.42 4.35
CA ALA A 138 1.95 5.06 4.87
C ALA A 138 0.62 4.87 5.64
N SER A 139 0.20 5.89 6.40
CA SER A 139 -1.08 5.86 7.10
C SER A 139 -2.27 5.85 6.14
N LEU A 140 -2.23 6.67 5.09
CA LEU A 140 -3.27 6.71 4.06
C LEU A 140 -3.28 5.42 3.21
N TYR A 141 -2.12 4.85 2.88
CA TYR A 141 -2.04 3.53 2.25
C TYR A 141 -2.64 2.44 3.13
N ALA A 142 -2.38 2.46 4.44
CA ALA A 142 -3.03 1.52 5.36
C ALA A 142 -4.56 1.66 5.33
N VAL A 143 -5.10 2.89 5.28
CA VAL A 143 -6.54 3.12 5.11
C VAL A 143 -7.03 2.56 3.78
N SER A 144 -6.36 2.86 2.67
CA SER A 144 -6.71 2.39 1.32
C SER A 144 -6.75 0.85 1.27
N ASN A 145 -5.70 0.19 1.77
CA ASN A 145 -5.55 -1.26 1.71
C ASN A 145 -6.57 -1.98 2.60
N VAL A 146 -6.90 -1.44 3.78
CA VAL A 146 -7.95 -2.03 4.65
C VAL A 146 -9.33 -1.86 4.03
N CYS A 147 -9.60 -0.71 3.40
CA CYS A 147 -10.84 -0.50 2.66
C CYS A 147 -10.93 -1.41 1.43
N GLU A 148 -9.82 -1.61 0.72
CA GLU A 148 -9.71 -2.58 -0.37
C GLU A 148 -10.05 -3.98 0.10
N GLU A 149 -9.45 -4.45 1.20
CA GLU A 149 -9.77 -5.77 1.76
C GLU A 149 -11.25 -5.90 2.09
N TYR A 150 -11.84 -4.88 2.72
CA TYR A 150 -13.26 -4.87 3.02
C TYR A 150 -14.12 -4.96 1.75
N ILE A 151 -13.84 -4.14 0.74
CA ILE A 151 -14.63 -4.07 -0.49
C ILE A 151 -14.46 -5.35 -1.32
N VAL A 152 -13.23 -5.83 -1.51
CA VAL A 152 -12.94 -7.01 -2.32
C VAL A 152 -13.51 -8.28 -1.70
N LYS A 153 -13.56 -8.37 -0.36
CA LYS A 153 -14.12 -9.55 0.34
C LYS A 153 -15.64 -9.49 0.53
N LYS A 154 -16.25 -8.31 0.70
CA LYS A 154 -17.70 -8.16 0.94
C LYS A 154 -18.51 -7.81 -0.31
N LEU A 155 -17.89 -7.18 -1.29
CA LEU A 155 -18.50 -6.77 -2.56
C LEU A 155 -17.75 -7.46 -3.71
N SER A 156 -17.45 -6.73 -4.78
CA SER A 156 -16.76 -7.27 -5.94
C SER A 156 -15.44 -6.54 -6.22
N ARG A 157 -14.47 -7.30 -6.74
CA ARG A 157 -13.17 -6.77 -7.21
C ARG A 157 -13.34 -5.75 -8.35
N GLN A 158 -14.26 -6.03 -9.27
CA GLN A 158 -14.50 -5.18 -10.44
C GLN A 158 -15.08 -3.83 -10.03
N GLU A 159 -15.97 -3.82 -9.03
CA GLU A 159 -16.49 -2.60 -8.44
C GLU A 159 -15.38 -1.79 -7.76
N PHE A 160 -14.54 -2.42 -6.93
CA PHE A 160 -13.40 -1.74 -6.30
C PHE A 160 -12.50 -1.07 -7.36
N LEU A 161 -12.03 -1.85 -8.33
CA LEU A 161 -11.09 -1.38 -9.34
C LEU A 161 -11.71 -0.30 -10.23
N GLY A 162 -12.99 -0.45 -10.60
CA GLY A 162 -13.72 0.54 -11.38
C GLY A 162 -13.95 1.85 -10.63
N MET A 163 -14.32 1.79 -9.35
CA MET A 163 -14.60 2.98 -8.54
C MET A 163 -13.33 3.74 -8.15
N VAL A 164 -12.28 3.03 -7.71
CA VAL A 164 -10.98 3.65 -7.38
C VAL A 164 -10.35 4.23 -8.65
N GLY A 165 -10.40 3.52 -9.78
CA GLY A 165 -9.92 4.04 -11.06
C GLY A 165 -10.67 5.30 -11.52
N LEU A 166 -12.00 5.32 -11.42
CA LEU A 166 -12.82 6.46 -11.83
C LEU A 166 -12.59 7.69 -10.94
N PHE A 167 -12.72 7.54 -9.61
CA PHE A 167 -12.55 8.67 -8.70
C PHE A 167 -11.07 9.09 -8.58
N GLY A 168 -10.14 8.14 -8.62
CA GLY A 168 -8.71 8.42 -8.64
C GLY A 168 -8.31 9.24 -9.87
N THR A 169 -8.83 8.91 -11.07
CA THR A 169 -8.58 9.71 -12.28
C THR A 169 -9.09 11.14 -12.14
N ILE A 170 -10.28 11.34 -11.56
CA ILE A 170 -10.85 12.68 -11.34
C ILE A 170 -9.98 13.47 -10.35
N ILE A 171 -9.62 12.87 -9.22
CA ILE A 171 -8.84 13.53 -8.17
C ILE A 171 -7.43 13.87 -8.66
N SER A 172 -6.72 12.92 -9.29
CA SER A 172 -5.42 13.17 -9.91
C SER A 172 -5.50 14.22 -11.00
N GLY A 173 -6.59 14.25 -11.77
CA GLY A 173 -6.85 15.29 -12.77
C GLY A 173 -7.00 16.68 -12.16
N ILE A 174 -7.68 16.80 -11.02
CA ILE A 174 -7.80 18.05 -10.27
C ILE A 174 -6.44 18.47 -9.70
N GLN A 175 -5.69 17.55 -9.08
CA GLN A 175 -4.35 17.83 -8.56
C GLN A 175 -3.40 18.31 -9.68
N LEU A 176 -3.46 17.67 -10.84
CA LEU A 176 -2.69 18.08 -12.02
C LEU A 176 -3.13 19.45 -12.52
N ALA A 177 -4.43 19.73 -12.58
CA ALA A 177 -4.96 21.02 -13.03
C ALA A 177 -4.59 22.16 -12.07
N GLU A 178 -4.66 21.94 -10.76
CA GLU A 178 -4.24 22.91 -9.76
C GLU A 178 -2.72 23.11 -9.78
N ALA A 179 -1.94 22.03 -9.89
CA ALA A 179 -0.48 22.13 -10.07
C ALA A 179 -0.12 22.91 -11.35
N LEU A 180 -0.82 22.66 -12.46
CA LEU A 180 -0.63 23.37 -13.71
C LEU A 180 -1.02 24.84 -13.58
N LYS A 181 -2.14 25.17 -12.93
CA LYS A 181 -2.55 26.55 -12.66
C LYS A 181 -1.54 27.28 -11.78
N VAL A 182 -1.12 26.69 -10.66
CA VAL A 182 -0.11 27.27 -9.77
C VAL A 182 1.18 27.51 -10.55
N LYS A 183 1.62 26.55 -11.36
CA LYS A 183 2.85 26.67 -12.15
C LYS A 183 2.73 27.68 -13.30
N LEU A 184 1.54 27.81 -13.88
CA LEU A 184 1.20 28.82 -14.91
C LEU A 184 1.12 30.24 -14.32
N ILE A 185 0.74 30.36 -13.04
CA ILE A 185 0.76 31.62 -12.28
C ILE A 185 2.17 31.95 -11.75
N VAL A 186 2.95 30.92 -11.36
CA VAL A 186 4.25 31.08 -10.68
C VAL A 186 5.40 31.30 -11.66
N GLU A 187 5.54 30.54 -12.74
CA GLU A 187 6.53 30.83 -13.80
C GLU A 187 6.38 29.87 -14.99
N TYR A 188 5.92 30.37 -16.13
CA TYR A 188 5.74 29.62 -17.37
C TYR A 188 7.07 29.08 -17.99
N LYS A 189 8.23 29.40 -17.38
CA LYS A 189 9.55 29.18 -17.98
C LYS A 189 10.16 27.79 -17.74
N ASP A 190 9.68 27.04 -16.74
CA ASP A 190 10.32 25.76 -16.37
C ASP A 190 9.64 24.48 -16.90
N ILE A 191 8.40 24.56 -17.40
CA ILE A 191 7.74 23.38 -18.02
C ILE A 191 8.20 23.21 -19.48
N ALA A 192 8.49 24.31 -20.17
CA ALA A 192 8.94 24.29 -21.56
C ALA A 192 10.41 23.86 -21.73
N SER A 193 11.19 23.75 -20.64
CA SER A 193 12.59 23.33 -20.64
C SER A 193 12.82 21.87 -20.26
N ILE A 194 11.74 21.08 -20.09
CA ILE A 194 11.88 19.63 -19.84
C ILE A 194 12.41 18.98 -21.12
N HIS A 195 13.69 18.64 -21.12
CA HIS A 195 14.32 17.85 -22.18
C HIS A 195 13.80 16.41 -22.12
N TRP A 196 12.77 16.14 -22.92
CA TRP A 196 12.24 14.79 -23.11
C TRP A 196 13.27 13.92 -23.83
N ASP A 197 13.99 13.11 -23.05
CA ASP A 197 14.83 12.03 -23.56
C ASP A 197 14.01 10.74 -23.69
N TRP A 198 14.32 9.93 -24.70
CA TRP A 198 13.69 8.63 -24.91
C TRP A 198 13.90 7.70 -23.70
N LYS A 199 15.02 7.85 -22.98
CA LYS A 199 15.32 7.11 -21.75
C LYS A 199 14.35 7.44 -20.63
N ILE A 200 14.02 8.72 -20.45
CA ILE A 200 13.05 9.18 -19.45
C ILE A 200 11.67 8.65 -19.81
N ALA A 201 11.27 8.77 -21.08
CA ALA A 201 10.01 8.22 -21.56
C ALA A 201 9.91 6.69 -21.29
N LEU A 202 10.97 5.93 -21.55
CA LEU A 202 11.01 4.49 -21.28
C LEU A 202 10.88 4.18 -19.79
N LEU A 203 11.55 4.93 -18.91
CA LEU A 203 11.41 4.78 -17.46
C LEU A 203 9.97 5.07 -16.98
N PHE A 204 9.32 6.10 -17.53
CA PHE A 204 7.92 6.41 -17.24
C PHE A 204 6.96 5.30 -17.70
N VAL A 205 7.17 4.75 -18.90
CA VAL A 205 6.36 3.63 -19.41
C VAL A 205 6.56 2.38 -18.56
N ALA A 206 7.80 2.06 -18.18
CA ALA A 206 8.11 0.93 -17.30
C ALA A 206 7.44 1.11 -15.92
N PHE A 207 7.54 2.30 -15.33
CA PHE A 207 6.87 2.64 -14.08
C PHE A 207 5.34 2.47 -14.19
N ALA A 208 4.73 2.99 -15.26
CA ALA A 208 3.29 2.87 -15.48
C ALA A 208 2.84 1.40 -15.65
N LEU A 209 3.62 0.59 -16.37
CA LEU A 209 3.35 -0.85 -16.54
C LEU A 209 3.43 -1.58 -15.19
N CYS A 210 4.48 -1.33 -14.41
CA CYS A 210 4.65 -1.92 -13.08
C CYS A 210 3.52 -1.54 -12.13
N MET A 211 3.13 -0.26 -12.10
CA MET A 211 2.01 0.22 -11.29
C MET A 211 0.69 -0.38 -11.74
N PHE A 212 0.44 -0.49 -13.05
CA PHE A 212 -0.75 -1.16 -13.58
C PHE A 212 -0.83 -2.63 -13.15
N CYS A 213 0.30 -3.35 -13.22
CA CYS A 213 0.38 -4.73 -12.73
C CYS A 213 0.10 -4.80 -11.22
N LEU A 214 0.72 -3.93 -10.42
CA LEU A 214 0.52 -3.88 -8.97
C LEU A 214 -0.96 -3.66 -8.62
N TYR A 215 -1.59 -2.62 -9.16
CA TYR A 215 -3.01 -2.32 -8.90
C TYR A 215 -3.97 -3.38 -9.45
N SER A 216 -3.58 -4.13 -10.48
CA SER A 216 -4.41 -5.22 -11.02
C SER A 216 -4.30 -6.51 -10.20
N PHE A 217 -3.11 -6.83 -9.71
CA PHE A 217 -2.84 -8.05 -8.95
C PHE A 217 -3.11 -7.89 -7.45
N MET A 218 -2.98 -6.69 -6.88
CA MET A 218 -3.21 -6.46 -5.45
C MET A 218 -4.61 -6.88 -4.99
N PRO A 219 -5.71 -6.53 -5.70
CA PRO A 219 -7.05 -7.00 -5.35
C PRO A 219 -7.19 -8.53 -5.46
N LEU A 220 -6.44 -9.17 -6.37
CA LEU A 220 -6.44 -10.63 -6.52
C LEU A 220 -5.80 -11.33 -5.32
N VAL A 221 -4.64 -10.82 -4.89
CA VAL A 221 -3.92 -11.38 -3.75
C VAL A 221 -4.67 -11.11 -2.45
N ILE A 222 -5.19 -9.90 -2.25
CA ILE A 222 -5.97 -9.55 -1.04
C ILE A 222 -7.24 -10.41 -0.92
N LYS A 223 -7.86 -10.79 -2.05
CA LYS A 223 -9.03 -11.66 -2.04
C LYS A 223 -8.76 -13.03 -1.40
N VAL A 224 -7.57 -13.59 -1.62
CA VAL A 224 -7.17 -14.90 -1.09
C VAL A 224 -6.33 -14.81 0.20
N THR A 225 -5.90 -13.61 0.58
CA THR A 225 -5.09 -13.35 1.78
C THR A 225 -5.72 -12.27 2.67
N SER A 226 -5.00 -11.19 2.98
CA SER A 226 -5.43 -9.99 3.72
C SER A 226 -4.55 -8.81 3.34
N ALA A 227 -5.03 -7.58 3.55
CA ALA A 227 -4.22 -6.37 3.37
C ALA A 227 -2.95 -6.43 4.22
N THR A 228 -3.07 -6.92 5.46
CA THR A 228 -1.93 -7.10 6.36
C THR A 228 -0.88 -8.02 5.77
N SER A 229 -1.27 -9.18 5.23
CA SER A 229 -0.34 -10.14 4.64
C SER A 229 0.34 -9.61 3.38
N VAL A 230 -0.38 -8.85 2.55
CA VAL A 230 0.18 -8.26 1.33
C VAL A 230 1.19 -7.17 1.66
N ASN A 231 0.85 -6.25 2.58
CA ASN A 231 1.80 -5.22 3.03
C ASN A 231 3.07 -5.84 3.65
N LEU A 232 2.96 -6.91 4.43
CA LEU A 232 4.13 -7.64 4.94
C LEU A 232 4.97 -8.26 3.82
N GLY A 233 4.33 -8.75 2.76
CA GLY A 233 5.01 -9.24 1.56
C GLY A 233 5.77 -8.13 0.83
N ILE A 234 5.16 -6.94 0.71
CA ILE A 234 5.75 -5.77 0.05
C ILE A 234 7.01 -5.31 0.78
N LEU A 235 7.06 -5.36 2.12
CA LEU A 235 8.26 -5.02 2.90
C LEU A 235 9.49 -5.89 2.54
N THR A 236 9.28 -7.07 1.95
CA THR A 236 10.40 -7.88 1.44
C THR A 236 11.04 -7.22 0.21
N ALA A 237 10.28 -6.49 -0.61
CA ALA A 237 10.81 -5.69 -1.71
C ALA A 237 11.73 -4.57 -1.24
N ASP A 238 11.41 -3.95 -0.09
CA ASP A 238 12.24 -2.91 0.52
C ASP A 238 13.60 -3.46 0.96
N LEU A 239 13.62 -4.68 1.51
CA LEU A 239 14.87 -5.38 1.82
C LEU A 239 15.75 -5.57 0.58
N TYR A 240 15.18 -6.05 -0.52
CA TYR A 240 15.93 -6.20 -1.77
C TYR A 240 16.46 -4.85 -2.25
N SER A 241 15.65 -3.81 -2.21
CA SER A 241 16.05 -2.46 -2.61
C SER A 241 17.23 -1.93 -1.77
N LEU A 242 17.22 -2.17 -0.45
CA LEU A 242 18.34 -1.82 0.43
C LEU A 242 19.61 -2.59 0.07
N PHE A 243 19.52 -3.89 -0.18
CA PHE A 243 20.68 -4.69 -0.58
C PHE A 243 21.28 -4.22 -1.91
N PHE A 244 20.44 -3.91 -2.91
CA PHE A 244 20.90 -3.30 -4.14
C PHE A 244 21.50 -1.91 -3.89
N GLY A 245 20.90 -1.09 -3.03
CA GLY A 245 21.43 0.21 -2.59
C GLY A 245 22.85 0.11 -2.02
N LEU A 246 23.08 -0.86 -1.13
CA LEU A 246 24.36 -1.07 -0.47
C LEU A 246 25.42 -1.67 -1.40
N PHE A 247 25.08 -2.77 -2.09
CA PHE A 247 26.05 -3.55 -2.86
C PHE A 247 26.23 -3.11 -4.30
N LEU A 248 25.15 -2.66 -4.97
CA LEU A 248 25.20 -2.26 -6.37
C LEU A 248 25.49 -0.75 -6.53
N PHE A 249 24.83 0.08 -5.71
CA PHE A 249 24.95 1.54 -5.79
C PHE A 249 25.96 2.14 -4.80
N GLY A 250 26.45 1.35 -3.83
CA GLY A 250 27.51 1.77 -2.91
C GLY A 250 27.08 2.85 -1.91
N TYR A 251 25.80 2.90 -1.53
CA TYR A 251 25.30 3.89 -0.58
C TYR A 251 25.94 3.73 0.81
N LYS A 252 26.41 4.84 1.38
CA LYS A 252 26.99 4.90 2.72
C LYS A 252 25.91 5.29 3.72
N PHE A 253 25.50 4.36 4.57
CA PHE A 253 24.53 4.62 5.64
C PHE A 253 25.23 4.97 6.95
N SER A 254 24.68 5.92 7.70
CA SER A 254 25.10 6.17 9.08
C SER A 254 24.78 4.97 9.98
N GLY A 255 25.58 4.75 11.02
CA GLY A 255 25.38 3.63 11.95
C GLY A 255 24.00 3.63 12.63
N LEU A 256 23.41 4.81 12.86
CA LEU A 256 22.06 4.98 13.41
C LEU A 256 20.96 4.46 12.48
N TYR A 257 21.13 4.60 11.16
CA TYR A 257 20.21 4.06 10.17
C TYR A 257 20.26 2.53 10.15
N ILE A 258 21.46 1.95 10.23
CA ILE A 258 21.66 0.49 10.30
C ILE A 258 21.07 -0.08 11.59
N LEU A 259 21.23 0.62 12.72
CA LEU A 259 20.61 0.25 13.98
C LEU A 259 19.08 0.28 13.88
N SER A 260 18.51 1.36 13.36
CA SER A 260 17.06 1.52 13.16
C SER A 260 16.50 0.41 12.27
N PHE A 261 17.19 0.11 11.16
CA PHE A 261 16.86 -0.99 10.27
C PHE A 261 16.86 -2.35 10.98
N THR A 262 17.89 -2.63 11.78
CA THR A 262 17.98 -3.90 12.51
C THR A 262 16.83 -4.06 13.50
N VAL A 263 16.49 -3.00 14.23
CA VAL A 263 15.37 -2.99 15.18
C VAL A 263 14.04 -3.22 14.46
N ILE A 264 13.80 -2.51 13.35
CA ILE A 264 12.58 -2.68 12.54
C ILE A 264 12.50 -4.10 11.99
N MET A 265 13.61 -4.68 11.53
CA MET A 265 13.63 -6.07 11.05
C MET A 265 13.34 -7.09 12.13
N VAL A 266 13.86 -6.90 13.34
CA VAL A 266 13.51 -7.77 14.47
C VAL A 266 12.00 -7.68 14.77
N GLY A 267 11.44 -6.47 14.79
CA GLY A 267 10.00 -6.26 14.95
C GLY A 267 9.19 -6.96 13.85
N PHE A 268 9.61 -6.85 12.59
CA PHE A 268 8.99 -7.52 11.46
C PHE A 268 9.06 -9.06 11.56
N ILE A 269 10.21 -9.63 11.89
CA ILE A 269 10.37 -11.08 12.08
C ILE A 269 9.47 -11.56 13.23
N LEU A 270 9.43 -10.81 14.35
CA LEU A 270 8.54 -11.13 15.47
C LEU A 270 7.08 -11.10 15.05
N TYR A 271 6.69 -10.13 14.22
CA TYR A 271 5.34 -10.04 13.68
C TYR A 271 5.00 -11.28 12.84
N CYS A 272 5.88 -11.66 11.92
CA CYS A 272 5.70 -12.78 11.00
C CYS A 272 5.82 -14.15 11.67
N SER A 273 6.45 -14.24 12.85
CA SER A 273 6.63 -15.51 13.58
C SER A 273 5.32 -16.16 14.03
N THR A 274 4.22 -15.40 14.07
CA THR A 274 2.92 -15.88 14.51
C THR A 274 1.84 -15.56 13.47
N PRO A 275 1.04 -16.56 13.03
CA PRO A 275 -0.05 -16.30 12.11
C PRO A 275 -1.13 -15.41 12.73
N THR A 276 -1.51 -14.34 12.03
CA THR A 276 -2.72 -13.57 12.30
C THR A 276 -3.94 -14.39 11.89
N ARG A 277 -4.84 -14.66 12.84
CA ARG A 277 -6.12 -15.29 12.53
C ARG A 277 -7.13 -14.20 12.19
N THR A 278 -7.57 -14.15 10.93
CA THR A 278 -8.80 -13.43 10.59
C THR A 278 -9.96 -14.13 11.29
N ALA A 279 -10.81 -13.38 12.00
CA ALA A 279 -12.02 -13.94 12.59
C ALA A 279 -12.95 -14.32 11.43
N GLU A 280 -13.08 -15.62 11.17
CA GLU A 280 -14.16 -16.13 10.35
C GLU A 280 -15.48 -15.76 11.05
N PRO A 281 -16.47 -15.17 10.35
CA PRO A 281 -17.81 -15.03 10.93
C PRO A 281 -18.28 -16.42 11.34
N ALA A 282 -18.86 -16.54 12.53
CA ALA A 282 -19.35 -17.81 13.05
C ALA A 282 -20.14 -18.58 11.96
N GLU A 283 -19.54 -19.65 11.44
CA GLU A 283 -20.27 -20.59 10.61
C GLU A 283 -21.43 -21.12 11.46
N SER A 284 -22.65 -20.96 10.96
CA SER A 284 -23.77 -21.74 11.47
C SER A 284 -23.39 -23.21 11.33
N SER A 285 -23.49 -23.95 12.41
CA SER A 285 -23.29 -25.39 12.56
C SER A 285 -23.70 -26.23 11.34
N VAL A 286 -22.79 -26.42 10.38
CA VAL A 286 -22.88 -27.48 9.38
C VAL A 286 -21.53 -28.22 9.43
N PRO A 287 -21.52 -29.55 9.63
CA PRO A 287 -20.28 -30.29 9.72
C PRO A 287 -19.51 -30.24 8.39
N PRO A 288 -18.18 -30.43 8.42
CA PRO A 288 -17.35 -30.27 7.25
C PRO A 288 -17.76 -31.30 6.19
N VAL A 289 -18.11 -30.83 4.99
CA VAL A 289 -18.14 -31.69 3.81
C VAL A 289 -16.69 -32.02 3.49
N THR A 290 -16.26 -33.21 3.89
CA THR A 290 -15.08 -33.87 3.36
C THR A 290 -15.18 -33.86 1.84
N SER A 291 -14.23 -33.21 1.19
CA SER A 291 -14.05 -33.28 -0.26
C SER A 291 -13.80 -34.72 -0.67
N ILE A 292 -14.80 -35.40 -1.22
CA ILE A 292 -14.60 -36.71 -1.83
C ILE A 292 -14.22 -36.51 -3.29
N GLY A 293 -12.94 -36.62 -3.57
CA GLY A 293 -12.43 -36.87 -4.92
C GLY A 293 -12.42 -38.37 -5.23
N ILE A 294 -13.54 -39.09 -5.05
CA ILE A 294 -13.69 -40.53 -5.39
C ILE A 294 -15.11 -40.86 -5.96
N ASP A 295 -16.06 -39.92 -6.00
CA ASP A 295 -17.46 -40.24 -6.32
C ASP A 295 -17.71 -40.66 -7.79
N ASN A 296 -16.79 -40.35 -8.70
CA ASN A 296 -16.92 -40.73 -10.12
C ASN A 296 -16.38 -42.13 -10.46
N LEU A 297 -15.82 -42.87 -9.49
CA LEU A 297 -15.35 -44.25 -9.72
C LEU A 297 -16.38 -45.30 -9.29
N GLY A 298 -17.23 -45.00 -8.29
CA GLY A 298 -18.29 -45.89 -7.83
C GLY A 298 -19.47 -45.97 -8.79
N LEU A 299 -19.89 -44.84 -9.36
CA LEU A 299 -20.98 -44.78 -10.34
C LEU A 299 -20.66 -45.50 -11.65
N LYS A 300 -19.39 -45.53 -12.06
CA LYS A 300 -18.95 -46.26 -13.27
C LYS A 300 -18.82 -47.77 -13.05
N LEU A 301 -18.55 -48.20 -11.81
CA LEU A 301 -18.44 -49.63 -11.48
C LEU A 301 -19.83 -50.26 -11.35
N GLU A 302 -20.79 -49.56 -10.75
CA GLU A 302 -22.18 -50.02 -10.61
C GLU A 302 -22.89 -50.13 -11.97
N GLU A 303 -22.68 -49.16 -12.88
CA GLU A 303 -23.26 -49.18 -14.23
C GLU A 303 -22.69 -50.33 -15.08
N SER A 304 -21.40 -50.67 -14.93
CA SER A 304 -20.77 -51.79 -15.62
C SER A 304 -21.17 -53.18 -15.07
N LEU A 305 -21.44 -53.29 -13.76
CA LEU A 305 -21.92 -54.53 -13.15
C LEU A 305 -23.39 -54.82 -13.51
N GLN A 306 -24.18 -53.77 -13.68
CA GLN A 306 -25.60 -53.88 -14.02
C GLN A 306 -25.84 -54.20 -15.51
N GLU A 307 -24.97 -53.72 -16.41
CA GLU A 307 -24.98 -54.15 -17.83
C GLU A 307 -24.54 -55.62 -18.01
N THR A 308 -23.59 -56.10 -17.21
CA THR A 308 -23.08 -57.48 -17.34
C THR A 308 -24.09 -58.52 -16.85
N HIS A 309 -24.89 -58.21 -15.82
CA HIS A 309 -25.95 -59.09 -15.33
C HIS A 309 -27.21 -59.11 -16.21
N SER A 310 -27.37 -58.14 -17.11
CA SER A 310 -28.54 -58.07 -18.01
C SER A 310 -28.32 -58.77 -19.36
N ALA A 311 -27.12 -59.29 -19.63
CA ALA A 311 -26.74 -59.92 -20.89
C ALA A 311 -26.58 -61.46 -20.83
N VAL A 312 -26.90 -62.11 -19.71
CA VAL A 312 -26.74 -63.58 -19.50
C VAL A 312 -28.06 -64.28 -19.12
N LEU A 313 -29.22 -63.72 -19.46
CA LEU A 313 -30.51 -64.43 -19.49
C LEU A 313 -31.25 -64.09 -20.78
#